data_AF-A0A1A6FFU0-F1
#
_entry.id   AF-A0A1A6FFU0-F1
#
_cell.length_a   1.000
_cell.length_b   1.000
_cell.length_c   1.000
_cell.angle_alpha   90.00
_cell.angle_beta   90.00
_cell.angle_gamma   90.00
#
_symmetry.space_group_name_H-M   'P 1'
#
loop_
_entity.id
_entity.type
_entity.pdbx_description
1 polymer ?
#
loop_
_entity_poly.entity_id
_entity_poly.type
_entity_poly.pdbx_seq_one_letter_code
_entity_poly.pdbx_strand_id
1 'polypeptide(L)'
;MNERPAKRGFAARPGDAEGWIRSADAPARRANDAGGFTARLTIDVTLALRGRIKVAAFRRGVTVADMLRDLFTREFPDDPGETS
;
A
#
# COMPACT_ATOMS: atom_id res chain seq x y z
N MET A 1 -25.89 -30.86 41.94
CA MET A 1 -24.84 -29.81 42.00
C MET A 1 -25.23 -28.75 40.97
N ASN A 2 -25.61 -27.57 41.50
CA ASN A 2 -26.18 -26.36 40.88
C ASN A 2 -26.47 -26.26 39.36
N GLU A 3 -27.74 -26.03 39.07
CA GLU A 3 -28.20 -25.17 37.98
C GLU A 3 -27.76 -23.70 38.18
N ARG A 4 -27.41 -23.02 37.07
CA ARG A 4 -28.00 -21.75 36.63
C ARG A 4 -27.51 -21.41 35.21
N PRO A 5 -28.40 -20.99 34.29
CA PRO A 5 -28.04 -20.60 32.93
C PRO A 5 -27.32 -19.24 32.96
N ALA A 6 -26.12 -19.15 32.38
CA ALA A 6 -25.44 -17.87 32.21
C ALA A 6 -26.20 -17.04 31.16
N LYS A 7 -26.81 -15.94 31.62
CA LYS A 7 -27.50 -14.93 30.82
C LYS A 7 -26.71 -14.57 29.55
N ARG A 8 -27.34 -14.73 28.39
CA ARG A 8 -26.98 -14.03 27.14
C ARG A 8 -26.97 -12.52 27.43
N GLY A 9 -25.81 -11.93 27.65
CA GLY A 9 -25.66 -10.49 27.75
C GLY A 9 -25.44 -9.91 26.36
N PHE A 10 -26.45 -9.27 25.75
CA PHE A 10 -26.37 -8.43 24.53
C PHE A 10 -25.28 -8.77 23.45
N ALA A 11 -24.78 -9.99 23.24
CA ALA A 11 -25.44 -11.19 22.75
C ALA A 11 -26.04 -11.04 21.35
N ALA A 12 -25.19 -10.81 20.36
CA ALA A 12 -25.03 -11.78 19.27
C ALA A 12 -23.59 -11.77 18.77
N ARG A 13 -23.04 -12.95 18.47
CA ARG A 13 -21.78 -13.08 17.73
C ARG A 13 -22.00 -12.42 16.36
N PRO A 14 -21.22 -11.41 15.92
CA PRO A 14 -21.20 -11.07 14.50
C PRO A 14 -20.86 -12.35 13.75
N GLY A 15 -21.68 -12.72 12.78
CA GLY A 15 -21.45 -13.91 11.99
C GLY A 15 -20.03 -13.91 11.45
N ASP A 16 -19.32 -14.98 11.80
CA ASP A 16 -18.08 -15.46 11.20
C ASP A 16 -16.80 -14.60 11.30
N ALA A 17 -15.73 -15.20 11.84
CA ALA A 17 -14.41 -14.58 12.00
C ALA A 17 -13.69 -14.40 10.65
N GLU A 18 -14.08 -15.14 9.62
CA GLU A 18 -13.42 -15.16 8.32
C GLU A 18 -13.76 -13.92 7.47
N GLY A 19 -14.88 -13.25 7.76
CA GLY A 19 -15.27 -11.96 7.15
C GLY A 19 -14.53 -10.74 7.69
N TRP A 20 -14.09 -10.77 8.95
CA TRP A 20 -13.31 -9.69 9.57
C TRP A 20 -11.83 -9.70 9.17
N ILE A 21 -11.32 -10.86 8.74
CA ILE A 21 -9.90 -11.06 8.38
C ILE A 21 -9.64 -10.81 6.87
N ARG A 22 -10.67 -10.77 5.99
CA ARG A 22 -10.47 -10.77 4.53
C ARG A 22 -10.69 -9.42 3.81
N SER A 23 -11.47 -8.49 4.37
CA SER A 23 -11.92 -7.29 3.62
C SER A 23 -11.24 -5.96 3.97
N ALA A 24 -10.39 -5.92 5.00
CA ALA A 24 -9.54 -4.78 5.31
C ALA A 24 -8.12 -5.02 4.75
N ASP A 25 -7.98 -4.84 3.45
CA ASP A 25 -6.79 -4.22 2.86
C ASP A 25 -5.43 -4.90 3.14
N ALA A 26 -5.32 -6.20 2.86
CA ALA A 26 -4.09 -6.61 2.18
C ALA A 26 -4.09 -5.79 0.87
N PRO A 27 -3.12 -4.89 0.61
CA PRO A 27 -3.02 -4.30 -0.71
C PRO A 27 -2.89 -5.49 -1.63
N ALA A 28 -3.87 -5.65 -2.51
CA ALA A 28 -3.93 -6.75 -3.45
C ALA A 28 -2.49 -6.98 -3.92
N ARG A 29 -1.94 -8.13 -3.57
CA ARG A 29 -0.70 -8.62 -4.15
C ARG A 29 -1.03 -8.88 -5.62
N ARG A 30 -1.21 -7.81 -6.38
CA ARG A 30 -0.84 -7.76 -7.77
C ARG A 30 0.68 -7.70 -7.65
N ALA A 31 1.46 -8.78 -7.63
CA ALA A 31 1.42 -9.84 -8.64
C ALA A 31 0.93 -9.30 -9.98
N ASN A 32 1.47 -8.14 -10.34
CA ASN A 32 1.86 -7.89 -11.72
C ASN A 32 3.27 -8.54 -11.72
N ASP A 33 3.46 -9.80 -12.08
CA ASP A 33 3.23 -10.36 -13.42
C ASP A 33 3.31 -9.32 -14.54
N ALA A 34 4.37 -8.51 -14.44
CA ALA A 34 5.04 -7.89 -15.56
C ALA A 34 6.52 -7.64 -15.15
N GLY A 35 7.38 -8.65 -15.34
CA GLY A 35 8.83 -8.46 -15.50
C GLY A 35 9.71 -8.50 -14.25
N GLY A 36 9.83 -9.66 -13.60
CA GLY A 36 11.06 -10.21 -12.98
C GLY A 36 11.84 -9.47 -11.86
N PHE A 37 11.90 -8.14 -11.82
CA PHE A 37 12.89 -7.39 -11.03
C PHE A 37 12.31 -6.13 -10.36
N THR A 38 11.15 -6.21 -9.70
CA THR A 38 10.60 -5.08 -8.94
C THR A 38 10.80 -5.26 -7.44
N ALA A 39 11.33 -4.24 -6.75
CA ALA A 39 11.45 -4.19 -5.29
C ALA A 39 10.55 -3.11 -4.67
N ARG A 40 10.13 -3.30 -3.40
CA ARG A 40 9.38 -2.27 -2.64
C ARG A 40 10.35 -1.31 -1.99
N LEU A 41 10.21 -0.02 -2.30
CA LEU A 41 10.95 1.06 -1.66
C LEU A 41 10.06 1.75 -0.61
N THR A 42 10.51 1.76 0.65
CA THR A 42 9.92 2.54 1.75
C THR A 42 10.92 3.62 2.12
N ILE A 43 10.48 4.88 2.15
CA ILE A 43 11.33 6.03 2.49
C ILE A 43 10.65 6.89 3.55
N ASP A 44 11.45 7.43 4.46
CA ASP A 44 11.01 8.48 5.37
C ASP A 44 11.18 9.83 4.70
N VAL A 45 10.09 10.60 4.66
CA VAL A 45 10.07 11.96 4.12
C VAL A 45 9.29 12.85 5.08
N THR A 46 9.60 14.15 5.09
CA THR A 46 8.81 15.10 5.88
C THR A 46 7.38 15.16 5.37
N LEU A 47 6.42 15.44 6.27
CA LEU A 47 5.01 15.60 5.88
C LEU A 47 4.83 16.67 4.80
N ALA A 48 5.59 17.77 4.90
CA ALA A 48 5.58 18.84 3.91
C ALA A 48 6.09 18.38 2.54
N LEU A 49 7.15 17.56 2.49
CA LEU A 49 7.66 17.01 1.24
C LEU A 49 6.65 16.02 0.64
N ARG A 50 6.08 15.12 1.44
CA ARG A 50 5.02 14.21 1.01
C ARG A 50 3.83 14.97 0.41
N GLY A 51 3.42 16.07 1.04
CA GLY A 51 2.37 16.96 0.54
C GLY A 51 2.69 17.53 -0.85
N ARG A 52 3.90 18.08 -1.02
CA ARG A 52 4.37 18.62 -2.31
C ARG A 52 4.40 17.56 -3.42
N ILE A 53 4.93 16.37 -3.13
CA ILE A 53 4.97 15.24 -4.06
C ILE A 53 3.55 14.84 -4.49
N LYS A 54 2.61 14.74 -3.55
CA LYS A 54 1.22 14.39 -3.84
C LYS A 54 0.54 15.44 -4.74
N VAL A 55 0.73 16.72 -4.45
CA VAL A 55 0.16 17.81 -5.27
C VAL A 55 0.75 17.80 -6.68
N ALA A 56 2.06 17.59 -6.82
CA ALA A 56 2.71 17.50 -8.13
C ALA A 56 2.19 16.31 -8.95
N ALA A 57 2.07 15.13 -8.33
CA ALA A 57 1.51 13.95 -8.99
C ALA A 57 0.06 14.17 -9.43
N PHE A 58 -0.78 14.75 -8.57
CA PHE A 58 -2.17 15.07 -8.87
C PHE A 58 -2.30 16.04 -10.06
N ARG A 59 -1.50 17.12 -10.08
CA ARG A 59 -1.47 18.08 -11.19
C ARG A 59 -1.05 17.44 -12.53
N ARG A 60 -0.23 16.40 -12.49
CA ARG A 60 0.24 15.64 -13.65
C ARG A 60 -0.70 14.48 -14.04
N GLY A 61 -1.74 14.19 -13.26
CA GLY A 61 -2.66 13.09 -13.51
C GLY A 61 -2.05 11.69 -13.35
N VAL A 62 -0.92 11.56 -12.65
CA VAL A 62 -0.21 10.29 -12.43
C VAL A 62 -0.17 9.93 -10.95
N THR A 63 0.14 8.66 -10.63
CA THR A 63 0.34 8.28 -9.23
C THR A 63 1.68 8.78 -8.71
N VAL A 64 1.81 8.92 -7.39
CA VAL A 64 3.09 9.23 -6.75
C VAL A 64 4.14 8.17 -7.10
N ALA A 65 3.76 6.89 -7.16
CA ALA A 65 4.67 5.82 -7.50
C ALA A 65 5.20 5.95 -8.93
N ASP A 66 4.35 6.27 -9.90
CA ASP A 66 4.77 6.45 -11.30
C ASP A 66 5.68 7.66 -11.46
N MET A 67 5.36 8.76 -10.79
CA MET A 67 6.20 9.95 -10.80
C MET A 67 7.58 9.69 -10.17
N LEU A 68 7.63 8.92 -9.07
CA LEU A 68 8.91 8.54 -8.45
C LEU A 68 9.70 7.56 -9.31
N ARG A 69 9.04 6.62 -10.02
CA ARG A 69 9.72 5.75 -10.99
C ARG A 69 10.35 6.55 -12.13
N ASP A 70 9.62 7.48 -12.74
CA ASP A 70 10.16 8.36 -13.80
C ASP A 70 11.32 9.22 -13.27
N LEU A 71 11.23 9.72 -12.05
CA LEU A 71 12.34 10.43 -11.41
C LEU A 71 13.57 9.55 -11.24
N PHE A 72 13.41 8.33 -10.71
CA PHE A 72 14.54 7.42 -10.49
C PHE A 72 15.14 6.89 -11.78
N THR A 73 14.36 6.64 -12.83
CA THR A 73 14.89 6.25 -14.15
C THR A 73 15.76 7.36 -14.76
N ARG A 74 15.42 8.63 -14.52
CA ARG A 74 16.23 9.76 -15.01
C ARG A 74 17.52 9.96 -14.21
N GLU A 75 17.47 9.74 -12.90
CA GLU A 75 18.63 9.92 -12.01
C GLU A 75 19.59 8.73 -12.05
N PHE A 76 19.06 7.53 -12.26
CA PHE A 76 19.81 6.28 -12.32
C PHE A 76 19.53 5.56 -13.65
N PRO A 77 20.11 6.04 -14.77
CA PRO A 77 20.01 5.35 -16.05
C PRO A 77 20.74 3.99 -15.98
N ASP A 78 20.28 3.02 -16.77
CA ASP A 78 20.85 1.66 -16.81
C ASP A 78 22.29 1.65 -17.37
N ASP A 79 22.70 2.68 -18.11
CA ASP A 79 24.05 2.85 -18.63
C ASP A 79 24.68 4.14 -18.07
N PRO A 80 25.72 4.04 -17.20
CA PRO A 80 26.42 5.22 -16.68
C PRO A 80 27.36 5.88 -17.72
N GLY A 81 27.34 5.46 -18.99
CA GLY A 81 28.38 5.75 -19.99
C GLY A 81 27.97 6.62 -21.18
N GLU A 82 26.70 6.99 -21.38
CA GLU A 82 26.29 7.91 -22.46
C GLU A 82 25.97 9.32 -21.95
N THR A 83 26.94 9.94 -21.28
CA THR A 83 27.08 11.40 -21.33
C THR A 83 28.07 11.74 -22.44
N SER A 84 27.55 12.14 -23.61
CA SER A 84 28.30 13.00 -24.55
C SER A 84 28.20 14.45 -24.11
#